data_AF-A0A7C3C6D8-F1
#
_entry.id   AF-A0A7C3C6D8-F1
#
_cell.length_a   1.000
_cell.length_b   1.000
_cell.length_c   1.000
_cell.angle_alpha   90.00
_cell.angle_beta   90.00
_cell.angle_gamma   90.00
#
_symmetry.space_group_name_H-M   'P 1'
#
loop_
_entity.id
_entity.type
_entity.pdbx_description
1 polymer ?
#
loop_
_entity_poly.entity_id
_entity_poly.type
_entity_poly.pdbx_seq_one_letter_code
_entity_poly.pdbx_strand_id
1 'polypeptide(L)'
;MKKKILIIFLIVLIIFAATLSSASANGEVCVDIKPGSDPNPVNVKSKGVLPIAILGDESFDITAIDPSTVQLASPLHDDVVADPLRWSYEDTNGDGYTDLLLRYKTQVLIPFTVTTVAHGDEMELQIVGELKAEFGGIPIVGSDVIIVLNKMYNGD
;
A
#
# COMPACT_ATOMS: atom_id res chain seq x y z
N MET A 1 -43.50 37.76 -8.25
CA MET A 1 -42.26 37.09 -8.70
C MET A 1 -41.11 37.03 -7.65
N LYS A 2 -41.33 37.33 -6.35
CA LYS A 2 -40.23 37.41 -5.36
C LYS A 2 -40.05 36.19 -4.43
N LYS A 3 -40.95 35.20 -4.44
CA LYS A 3 -40.89 34.01 -3.55
C LYS A 3 -40.14 32.80 -4.14
N LYS A 4 -39.91 32.77 -5.46
CA LYS A 4 -39.23 31.65 -6.14
C LYS A 4 -37.68 31.72 -6.05
N ILE A 5 -37.12 32.90 -5.81
CA ILE A 5 -35.66 33.12 -5.76
C ILE A 5 -35.05 32.69 -4.41
N LEU A 6 -35.79 32.82 -3.30
CA LEU A 6 -35.30 32.47 -1.96
C LEU A 6 -35.16 30.95 -1.74
N ILE A 7 -36.04 30.14 -2.36
CA ILE A 7 -35.98 28.68 -2.30
C ILE A 7 -34.79 28.14 -3.09
N ILE A 8 -34.45 28.75 -4.23
CA ILE A 8 -33.28 28.36 -5.03
C ILE A 8 -32.00 28.68 -4.26
N PHE A 9 -31.90 29.82 -3.56
CA PHE A 9 -30.74 30.11 -2.72
C PHE A 9 -30.62 29.15 -1.52
N LEU A 10 -31.72 28.71 -0.92
CA LEU A 10 -31.69 27.73 0.18
C LEU A 10 -31.31 26.32 -0.31
N ILE A 11 -31.80 25.90 -1.48
CA ILE A 11 -31.43 24.63 -2.11
C ILE A 11 -29.97 24.65 -2.57
N VAL A 12 -29.48 25.77 -3.12
CA VAL A 12 -28.06 25.92 -3.49
C VAL A 12 -27.16 25.98 -2.26
N LEU A 13 -27.61 26.57 -1.13
CA LEU A 13 -26.86 26.56 0.14
C LEU A 13 -26.84 25.17 0.79
N ILE A 14 -27.91 24.37 0.65
CA ILE A 14 -27.94 22.97 1.11
C ILE A 14 -27.06 22.07 0.21
N ILE A 15 -27.02 22.33 -1.10
CA ILE A 15 -26.14 21.61 -2.04
C ILE A 15 -24.66 22.03 -1.86
N PHE A 16 -24.38 23.26 -1.41
CA PHE A 16 -23.02 23.72 -1.08
C PHE A 16 -22.56 23.31 0.32
N ALA A 17 -23.48 23.01 1.25
CA ALA A 17 -23.15 22.43 2.56
C ALA A 17 -22.98 20.90 2.52
N ALA A 18 -23.30 20.26 1.39
CA ALA A 18 -23.13 18.82 1.17
C ALA A 18 -21.82 18.48 0.43
N THR A 19 -20.78 19.32 0.54
CA THR A 19 -19.47 19.09 -0.10
C THR A 19 -18.35 18.76 0.89
N LEU A 20 -18.63 18.03 1.96
CA LEU A 20 -17.59 17.34 2.74
C LEU A 20 -18.04 15.94 3.16
N SER A 21 -17.90 15.00 2.24
CA SER A 21 -17.28 13.71 2.55
C SER A 21 -17.09 12.97 1.24
N SER A 22 -15.94 13.17 0.63
CA SER A 22 -15.27 12.07 -0.04
C SER A 22 -14.18 11.64 0.92
N ALA A 23 -14.55 11.12 2.10
CA ALA A 23 -13.64 10.22 2.78
C ALA A 23 -13.32 9.15 1.74
N SER A 24 -12.06 9.09 1.31
CA SER A 24 -11.61 8.10 0.35
C SER A 24 -11.85 6.72 0.96
N ALA A 25 -13.04 6.16 0.71
CA ALA A 25 -13.39 4.80 1.06
C ALA A 25 -12.82 3.82 0.01
N ASN A 26 -11.71 4.20 -0.64
CA ASN A 26 -11.04 3.36 -1.64
C ASN A 26 -10.02 2.40 -1.01
N GLY A 27 -9.82 2.44 0.31
CA GLY A 27 -8.83 1.59 0.97
C GLY A 27 -7.40 1.79 0.45
N GLU A 28 -7.15 2.89 -0.25
CA GLU A 28 -5.82 3.23 -0.71
C GLU A 28 -4.95 3.58 0.49
N VAL A 29 -3.78 2.96 0.57
CA VAL A 29 -2.81 3.18 1.63
C VAL A 29 -1.44 3.53 1.05
N CYS A 30 -0.71 4.41 1.72
CA CYS A 30 0.67 4.72 1.35
C CYS A 30 1.59 3.59 1.78
N VAL A 31 2.39 3.07 0.85
CA VAL A 31 3.32 1.98 1.07
C VAL A 31 4.73 2.47 0.81
N ASP A 32 5.66 2.07 1.66
CA ASP A 32 7.10 2.28 1.48
C ASP A 32 7.82 0.92 1.62
N ILE A 33 8.36 0.43 0.51
CA ILE A 33 9.15 -0.79 0.49
C ILE A 33 10.56 -0.41 0.88
N LYS A 34 11.14 -1.13 1.84
CA LYS A 34 12.48 -0.84 2.34
C LYS A 34 12.61 0.59 2.90
N PRO A 35 11.86 0.93 3.97
CA PRO A 35 11.91 2.27 4.57
C PRO A 35 13.33 2.77 4.88
N GLY A 36 13.55 4.06 4.64
CA GLY A 36 14.85 4.73 4.75
C GLY A 36 15.77 4.52 3.53
N SER A 37 15.23 4.06 2.40
CA SER A 37 15.92 3.92 1.12
C SER A 37 15.08 4.58 0.03
N ASP A 38 15.71 5.31 -0.88
CA ASP A 38 15.09 5.75 -2.15
C ASP A 38 16.22 5.97 -3.18
N PRO A 39 16.27 5.21 -4.30
CA PRO A 39 15.34 4.15 -4.69
C PRO A 39 15.41 2.93 -3.78
N ASN A 40 14.53 1.95 -4.01
CA ASN A 40 14.42 0.71 -3.24
C ASN A 40 15.12 -0.48 -3.92
N PRO A 41 16.46 -0.58 -3.91
CA PRO A 41 17.16 -1.70 -4.53
C PRO A 41 16.92 -2.99 -3.75
N VAL A 42 16.43 -4.02 -4.42
CA VAL A 42 16.16 -5.33 -3.83
C VAL A 42 16.90 -6.42 -4.60
N ASN A 43 17.83 -7.09 -3.93
CA ASN A 43 18.42 -8.33 -4.43
C ASN A 43 17.43 -9.48 -4.25
N VAL A 44 16.73 -9.84 -5.32
CA VAL A 44 15.67 -10.88 -5.31
C VAL A 44 16.18 -12.29 -5.00
N LYS A 45 17.51 -12.51 -5.04
CA LYS A 45 18.17 -13.76 -4.63
C LYS A 45 18.66 -13.77 -3.18
N SER A 46 18.51 -12.64 -2.48
CA SER A 46 18.86 -12.54 -1.07
C SER A 46 18.06 -13.56 -0.25
N LYS A 47 18.71 -14.14 0.76
CA LYS A 47 18.04 -14.98 1.77
C LYS A 47 17.56 -14.18 2.98
N GLY A 48 17.54 -12.86 2.86
CA GLY A 48 17.16 -11.93 3.90
C GLY A 48 15.66 -11.71 4.03
N VAL A 49 15.34 -10.61 4.69
CA VAL A 49 13.98 -10.15 4.94
C VAL A 49 13.80 -8.80 4.23
N LEU A 50 12.70 -8.64 3.52
CA LEU A 50 12.25 -7.38 2.94
C LEU A 50 11.27 -6.70 3.91
N PRO A 51 11.64 -5.57 4.52
CA PRO A 51 10.69 -4.73 5.26
C PRO A 51 9.82 -3.93 4.29
N ILE A 52 8.53 -3.79 4.59
CA ILE A 52 7.56 -2.96 3.86
C ILE A 52 6.70 -2.27 4.91
N ALA A 53 6.60 -0.94 4.87
CA ALA A 53 5.75 -0.16 5.76
C ALA A 53 4.46 0.25 5.04
N ILE A 54 3.34 0.17 5.75
CA ILE A 54 2.14 0.94 5.41
C ILE A 54 2.16 2.16 6.32
N LEU A 55 2.22 3.35 5.73
CA LEU A 55 2.41 4.59 6.46
C LEU A 55 1.11 5.08 7.08
N GLY A 56 1.17 5.42 8.36
CA GLY A 56 0.07 6.11 9.05
C GLY A 56 0.12 7.61 8.79
N ASP A 57 -0.99 8.30 8.99
CA ASP A 57 -1.03 9.76 8.95
C ASP A 57 -2.11 10.33 9.89
N GLU A 58 -2.33 11.65 9.83
CA GLU A 58 -3.35 12.33 10.64
C GLU A 58 -4.79 11.85 10.38
N SER A 59 -5.03 11.27 9.21
CA SER A 59 -6.33 10.87 8.68
C SER A 59 -6.57 9.36 8.73
N PHE A 60 -5.50 8.56 8.86
CA PHE A 60 -5.56 7.10 8.81
C PHE A 60 -4.84 6.44 10.00
N ASP A 61 -5.63 5.87 10.91
CA ASP A 61 -5.12 5.06 12.01
C ASP A 61 -4.74 3.66 11.51
N ILE A 62 -3.43 3.41 11.47
CA ILE A 62 -2.87 2.15 10.96
C ILE A 62 -3.29 0.92 11.76
N THR A 63 -3.76 1.10 13.00
CA THR A 63 -4.24 -0.01 13.85
C THR A 63 -5.59 -0.56 13.39
N ALA A 64 -6.27 0.12 12.46
CA ALA A 64 -7.51 -0.35 11.84
C ALA A 64 -7.29 -1.50 10.87
N ILE A 65 -6.09 -1.63 10.30
CA ILE A 65 -5.72 -2.73 9.41
C ILE A 65 -5.66 -4.03 10.21
N ASP A 66 -6.13 -5.14 9.61
CA ASP A 66 -5.83 -6.49 10.11
C ASP A 66 -4.52 -6.99 9.47
N PRO A 67 -3.38 -6.97 10.17
CA PRO A 67 -2.08 -7.30 9.58
C PRO A 67 -1.99 -8.76 9.09
N SER A 68 -2.86 -9.65 9.58
CA SER A 68 -2.88 -11.05 9.17
C SER A 68 -3.46 -11.25 7.77
N THR A 69 -4.18 -10.26 7.25
CA THR A 69 -4.75 -10.26 5.89
C THR A 69 -3.81 -9.61 4.87
N VAL A 70 -2.71 -9.00 5.31
CA VAL A 70 -1.89 -8.11 4.48
C VAL A 70 -0.86 -8.90 3.66
N GLN A 71 -1.19 -9.15 2.40
CA GLN A 71 -0.38 -9.94 1.49
C GLN A 71 0.43 -9.06 0.52
N LEU A 72 1.66 -9.49 0.25
CA LEU A 72 2.48 -8.94 -0.83
C LEU A 72 2.09 -9.59 -2.16
N ALA A 73 1.80 -8.77 -3.15
CA ALA A 73 1.36 -9.12 -4.49
C ALA A 73 2.17 -8.38 -5.56
N SER A 74 1.93 -8.73 -6.83
CA SER A 74 2.48 -8.04 -7.99
C SER A 74 1.40 -7.95 -9.08
N PRO A 75 1.18 -6.77 -9.69
CA PRO A 75 0.17 -6.60 -10.75
C PRO A 75 0.48 -7.38 -12.04
N LEU A 76 1.70 -7.91 -12.17
CA LEU A 76 2.10 -8.78 -13.29
C LEU A 76 1.82 -10.27 -13.03
N HIS A 77 1.43 -10.64 -11.81
CA HIS A 77 1.32 -12.02 -11.34
C HIS A 77 0.18 -12.15 -10.30
N ASP A 78 -1.07 -12.01 -10.77
CA ASP A 78 -2.27 -12.00 -9.92
C ASP A 78 -2.50 -13.32 -9.14
N ASP A 79 -1.85 -14.41 -9.56
CA ASP A 79 -1.97 -15.74 -8.96
C ASP A 79 -0.96 -15.99 -7.82
N VAL A 80 -0.04 -15.07 -7.59
CA VAL A 80 1.02 -15.23 -6.59
C VAL A 80 0.91 -14.13 -5.54
N VAL A 81 0.76 -14.55 -4.28
CA VAL A 81 0.75 -13.67 -3.11
C VAL A 81 1.64 -14.26 -2.03
N ALA A 82 2.08 -13.43 -1.09
CA ALA A 82 2.88 -13.86 0.05
C ALA A 82 2.41 -13.23 1.37
N ASP A 83 2.25 -14.07 2.38
CA ASP A 83 1.92 -13.63 3.74
C ASP A 83 3.16 -13.05 4.46
N PRO A 84 2.96 -12.13 5.41
CA PRO A 84 4.04 -11.56 6.20
C PRO A 84 4.55 -12.58 7.22
N LEU A 85 5.84 -12.55 7.51
CA LEU A 85 6.45 -13.38 8.56
C LEU A 85 6.08 -12.89 9.96
N ARG A 86 5.97 -11.57 10.12
CA ARG A 86 5.67 -10.84 11.34
C ARG A 86 5.48 -9.35 11.00
N TRP A 87 4.94 -8.61 11.96
CA TRP A 87 4.76 -7.17 11.87
C TRP A 87 5.09 -6.46 13.20
N SER A 88 5.33 -5.15 13.12
CA SER A 88 5.45 -4.23 14.25
C SER A 88 4.76 -2.90 13.94
N TYR A 89 4.51 -2.12 14.98
CA TYR A 89 4.02 -0.74 14.88
C TYR A 89 5.13 0.20 15.33
N GLU A 90 5.65 1.02 14.42
CA GLU A 90 6.76 1.95 14.66
C GLU A 90 6.69 3.11 13.67
N ASP A 91 7.29 4.24 14.01
CA ASP A 91 7.49 5.38 13.11
C ASP A 91 8.74 5.09 12.25
N THR A 92 8.53 4.76 10.98
CA THR A 92 9.59 4.28 10.08
C THR A 92 10.25 5.40 9.27
N ASN A 93 9.55 6.52 9.08
CA ASN A 93 9.99 7.66 8.27
C ASN A 93 10.34 8.91 9.12
N GLY A 94 10.03 8.91 10.43
CA GLY A 94 10.29 9.99 11.37
C GLY A 94 9.29 11.12 11.34
N ASP A 95 8.08 10.90 10.83
CA ASP A 95 7.03 11.94 10.71
C ASP A 95 6.17 12.09 11.98
N GLY A 96 6.34 11.20 12.97
CA GLY A 96 5.61 11.21 14.22
C GLY A 96 4.27 10.46 14.18
N TYR A 97 3.91 9.85 13.05
CA TYR A 97 2.79 8.92 12.94
C TYR A 97 3.27 7.47 13.04
N THR A 98 2.38 6.59 13.47
CA THR A 98 2.70 5.16 13.62
C THR A 98 2.45 4.45 12.30
N ASP A 99 3.43 3.69 11.83
CA ASP A 99 3.32 2.86 10.64
C ASP A 99 3.13 1.39 11.01
N LEU A 100 2.64 0.60 10.05
CA LEU A 100 2.60 -0.85 10.13
C LEU A 100 3.77 -1.41 9.33
N LEU A 101 4.80 -1.86 10.03
CA LEU A 101 5.98 -2.46 9.41
C LEU A 101 5.81 -3.98 9.29
N LEU A 102 5.68 -4.45 8.06
CA LEU A 102 5.57 -5.86 7.69
C LEU A 102 6.93 -6.41 7.21
N ARG A 103 7.16 -7.71 7.44
CA ARG A 103 8.42 -8.36 7.09
C ARG A 103 8.18 -9.61 6.27
N TYR A 104 8.69 -9.64 5.05
CA TYR A 104 8.56 -10.77 4.12
C TYR A 104 9.92 -11.44 3.87
N LYS A 105 9.94 -12.72 3.52
CA LYS A 105 11.17 -13.33 2.97
C LYS A 105 11.43 -12.71 1.60
N THR A 106 12.65 -12.26 1.30
CA THR A 106 12.93 -11.67 -0.03
C THR A 106 12.69 -12.67 -1.18
N GLN A 107 12.82 -13.97 -0.90
CA GLN A 107 12.64 -15.04 -1.88
C GLN A 107 11.21 -15.17 -2.41
N VAL A 108 10.22 -14.53 -1.76
CA VAL A 108 8.84 -14.49 -2.30
C VAL A 108 8.78 -13.71 -3.62
N LEU A 109 9.80 -12.88 -3.91
CA LEU A 109 9.90 -12.16 -5.19
C LEU A 109 10.40 -13.02 -6.35
N ILE A 110 10.91 -14.23 -6.10
CA ILE A 110 11.38 -15.13 -7.16
C ILE A 110 10.25 -15.41 -8.17
N PRO A 111 9.06 -15.90 -7.79
CA PRO A 111 7.97 -16.13 -8.74
C PRO A 111 7.56 -14.85 -9.50
N PHE A 112 7.62 -13.67 -8.88
CA PHE A 112 7.31 -12.39 -9.55
C PHE A 112 8.33 -12.00 -10.63
N THR A 113 9.55 -12.54 -10.58
CA THR A 113 10.69 -12.06 -11.37
C THR A 113 11.18 -13.03 -12.45
N VAL A 114 10.73 -14.30 -12.41
CA VAL A 114 11.28 -15.40 -13.23
C VAL A 114 11.17 -15.13 -14.75
N THR A 115 10.16 -14.41 -15.23
CA THR A 115 9.92 -14.27 -16.69
C THR A 115 9.88 -12.84 -17.23
N THR A 116 9.78 -11.80 -16.38
CA THR A 116 9.34 -10.46 -16.85
C THR A 116 10.29 -9.29 -16.58
N VAL A 117 11.16 -9.36 -15.57
CA VAL A 117 11.98 -8.20 -15.14
C VAL A 117 13.46 -8.53 -15.20
N ALA A 118 14.33 -7.62 -15.66
CA ALA A 118 15.78 -7.75 -15.74
C ALA A 118 16.49 -7.05 -14.56
N HIS A 119 17.82 -7.17 -14.49
CA HIS A 119 18.60 -6.40 -13.54
C HIS A 119 18.55 -4.91 -13.89
N GLY A 120 18.23 -4.08 -12.90
CA GLY A 120 18.08 -2.64 -13.05
C GLY A 120 16.66 -2.21 -13.41
N ASP A 121 15.76 -3.15 -13.70
CA ASP A 121 14.37 -2.84 -13.99
C ASP A 121 13.63 -2.38 -12.74
N GLU A 122 12.72 -1.45 -12.95
CA GLU A 122 11.70 -1.07 -11.98
C GLU A 122 10.59 -2.12 -11.98
N MET A 123 10.19 -2.55 -10.79
CA MET A 123 9.06 -3.44 -10.59
C MET A 123 8.15 -2.88 -9.50
N GLU A 124 6.88 -2.65 -9.85
CA GLU A 124 5.84 -2.32 -8.88
C GLU A 124 5.47 -3.56 -8.08
N LEU A 125 5.43 -3.41 -6.77
CA LEU A 125 4.89 -4.38 -5.84
C LEU A 125 3.68 -3.77 -5.14
N GLN A 126 2.71 -4.62 -4.83
CA GLN A 126 1.47 -4.20 -4.18
C GLN A 126 1.33 -4.88 -2.83
N ILE A 127 0.75 -4.15 -1.90
CA ILE A 127 0.19 -4.70 -0.68
C ILE A 127 -1.32 -4.70 -0.83
N VAL A 128 -1.94 -5.83 -0.55
CA VAL A 128 -3.39 -5.98 -0.46
C VAL A 128 -3.76 -6.54 0.90
N GLY A 129 -4.91 -6.17 1.44
CA GLY A 129 -5.39 -6.69 2.72
C GLY A 129 -6.76 -6.14 3.05
N GLU A 130 -7.13 -6.18 4.32
CA GLU A 130 -8.41 -5.69 4.80
C GLU A 130 -8.27 -4.94 6.12
N LEU A 131 -9.14 -3.96 6.35
CA LEU A 131 -9.38 -3.46 7.69
C LEU A 131 -10.03 -4.55 8.55
N LYS A 132 -9.88 -4.48 9.88
CA LYS A 132 -10.58 -5.39 10.78
C LYS A 132 -12.09 -5.30 10.57
N ALA A 133 -12.80 -6.38 10.88
CA ALA A 133 -14.26 -6.46 10.71
C ALA A 133 -15.03 -5.33 11.44
N GLU A 134 -14.52 -4.86 12.58
CA GLU A 134 -15.09 -3.73 13.34
C GLU A 134 -14.99 -2.38 12.61
N PHE A 135 -14.06 -2.27 11.64
CA PHE A 135 -13.93 -1.15 10.71
C PHE A 135 -14.55 -1.45 9.33
N GLY A 136 -15.39 -2.47 9.24
CA GLY A 136 -16.16 -2.79 8.04
C GLY A 136 -15.51 -3.76 7.06
N GLY A 137 -14.32 -4.30 7.36
CA GLY A 137 -13.67 -5.27 6.46
C GLY A 137 -13.30 -4.67 5.10
N ILE A 138 -13.03 -3.36 5.06
CA ILE A 138 -12.78 -2.64 3.80
C ILE A 138 -11.45 -3.14 3.21
N PRO A 139 -11.44 -3.62 1.95
CA PRO A 139 -10.21 -4.00 1.28
C PRO A 139 -9.26 -2.80 1.17
N ILE A 140 -7.97 -3.03 1.38
CA ILE A 140 -6.93 -2.02 1.20
C ILE A 140 -5.97 -2.43 0.08
N VAL A 141 -5.44 -1.43 -0.60
CA VAL A 141 -4.40 -1.59 -1.61
C VAL A 141 -3.41 -0.45 -1.53
N GLY A 142 -2.12 -0.76 -1.63
CA GLY A 142 -1.06 0.23 -1.77
C GLY A 142 0.06 -0.34 -2.63
N SER A 143 0.87 0.53 -3.22
CA SER A 143 1.96 0.11 -4.09
C SER A 143 3.21 0.95 -3.88
N ASP A 144 4.34 0.35 -4.23
CA ASP A 144 5.63 1.02 -4.31
C ASP A 144 6.54 0.27 -5.30
N VAL A 145 7.60 0.93 -5.76
CA VAL A 145 8.49 0.45 -6.82
C VAL A 145 9.85 0.06 -6.23
N ILE A 146 10.33 -1.11 -6.63
CA ILE A 146 11.70 -1.56 -6.34
C ILE A 146 12.57 -1.54 -7.59
N ILE A 147 13.88 -1.41 -7.39
CA ILE A 147 14.89 -1.68 -8.42
C ILE A 147 15.38 -3.12 -8.27
N VAL A 148 15.16 -3.94 -9.29
CA VAL A 148 15.50 -5.36 -9.26
C VAL A 148 17.02 -5.56 -9.40
N LEU A 149 17.65 -6.12 -8.37
CA LEU A 149 19.06 -6.52 -8.41
C LEU A 149 19.23 -8.04 -8.59
N ASN A 150 20.22 -8.43 -9.40
CA ASN A 150 20.68 -9.81 -9.58
C ASN A 150 19.65 -10.83 -10.10
N LYS A 151 18.95 -10.52 -11.18
CA LYS A 151 18.52 -11.58 -12.10
C LYS A 151 19.77 -12.05 -12.86
N MET A 152 20.31 -13.21 -12.52
CA MET A 152 21.32 -13.80 -13.42
C MET A 152 20.59 -14.09 -14.73
N TYR A 153 21.06 -13.49 -15.81
CA TYR A 153 20.83 -14.01 -17.14
C TYR A 153 21.40 -15.44 -17.12
N ASN A 154 20.54 -16.47 -17.18
CA ASN A 154 20.99 -17.82 -17.47
C ASN A 154 21.33 -17.85 -18.96
N GLY A 155 22.47 -17.28 -19.32
CA GLY A 155 23.13 -17.55 -20.58
C GLY A 155 24.25 -18.53 -20.28
N ASP A 156 23.93 -19.82 -20.39
CA ASP A 156 24.79 -20.94 -20.83
C ASP A 156 23.88 -22.15 -21.09
#